data_AF-A0A5E6NQV6-F1
#
_entry.id   AF-A0A5E6NQV6-F1
#
_cell.length_a   1.000
_cell.length_b   1.000
_cell.length_c   1.000
_cell.angle_alpha   90.00
_cell.angle_beta   90.00
_cell.angle_gamma   90.00
#
_symmetry.space_group_name_H-M   'P 1'
#
loop_
_entity.id
_entity.type
_entity.pdbx_description
1 polymer ?
#
loop_
_entity_poly.entity_id
_entity_poly.type
_entity_poly.pdbx_seq_one_letter_code
_entity_poly.pdbx_strand_id
1 'polypeptide(L)'
;MIINVVNSIGVDGSFGNQNSKNSLLSKVAQTITPVFKPMGIEQDNWPATVGIITGILAKEVVVGTLDSLYSSIDTEEGVNESKVSEYSLKDGLIQALTTIPVNLNEALQNLSDPLGLGVLDDTHSQASAARSQEVSTETFGAMVSRFDGKIGAFAYLLFILLYFPCVAAFGAMMREIGKTWALVGALWATGLAYFSATVFYQIGTFAQHPASSLLWIGVSLSILIASIIMLMYTGKKANGNRIPIITESTCRHCK
;
A
#
# COMPACT_ATOMS: atom_id res chain seq x y z
N MET A 1 1.11 -17.61 0.49
CA MET A 1 1.04 -18.84 -0.36
C MET A 1 -0.15 -18.84 -1.31
N ILE A 2 -1.37 -18.51 -0.86
CA ILE A 2 -2.57 -18.43 -1.73
C ILE A 2 -2.39 -17.43 -2.89
N ILE A 3 -1.73 -16.29 -2.65
CA ILE A 3 -1.50 -15.25 -3.67
C ILE A 3 -0.68 -15.80 -4.86
N ASN A 4 0.34 -16.63 -4.64
CA ASN A 4 1.13 -17.21 -5.73
C ASN A 4 0.34 -18.24 -6.56
N VAL A 5 -0.60 -18.95 -5.93
CA VAL A 5 -1.50 -19.88 -6.63
C VAL A 5 -2.52 -19.12 -7.46
N VAL A 6 -3.07 -18.03 -6.93
CA VAL A 6 -4.02 -17.17 -7.66
C VAL A 6 -3.31 -16.40 -8.79
N ASN A 7 -2.05 -16.03 -8.59
CA ASN A 7 -1.24 -15.35 -9.61
C ASN A 7 -0.86 -16.28 -10.77
N SER A 8 -0.63 -17.57 -10.51
CA SER A 8 -0.20 -18.53 -11.54
C SER A 8 -1.32 -19.08 -12.42
N ILE A 9 -2.59 -18.88 -12.04
CA ILE A 9 -3.77 -19.30 -12.80
C ILE A 9 -4.22 -18.17 -13.73
N GLY A 10 -4.17 -18.42 -15.04
CA GLY A 10 -4.71 -17.53 -16.07
C GLY A 10 -6.23 -17.54 -16.12
N VAL A 11 -6.82 -16.50 -16.73
CA VAL A 11 -8.29 -16.39 -16.93
C VAL A 11 -8.90 -17.51 -17.78
N ASP A 12 -8.03 -18.22 -18.52
CA ASP A 12 -8.30 -19.37 -19.38
C ASP A 12 -8.14 -20.73 -18.66
N GLY A 13 -7.69 -20.73 -17.40
CA GLY A 13 -7.39 -21.95 -16.64
C GLY A 13 -6.00 -22.54 -16.92
N SER A 14 -5.14 -21.85 -17.69
CA SER A 14 -3.76 -22.28 -17.89
C SER A 14 -2.87 -21.87 -16.72
N PHE A 15 -1.94 -22.76 -16.36
CA PHE A 15 -0.91 -22.49 -15.35
C PHE A 15 0.32 -21.86 -16.02
N GLY A 16 0.85 -20.79 -15.43
CA GLY A 16 2.08 -20.15 -15.90
C GLY A 16 2.00 -18.64 -16.17
N ASN A 17 0.84 -18.01 -15.97
CA ASN A 17 0.65 -16.57 -16.22
C ASN A 17 1.03 -15.67 -15.03
N GLN A 18 2.13 -16.00 -14.35
CA GLN A 18 2.58 -15.24 -13.18
C GLN A 18 2.95 -13.81 -13.58
N ASN A 19 2.42 -12.81 -12.86
CA ASN A 19 2.73 -11.38 -13.07
C ASN A 19 2.39 -10.83 -14.48
N SER A 20 1.64 -11.57 -15.29
CA SER A 20 1.23 -11.15 -16.63
C SER A 20 -0.16 -10.48 -16.65
N LYS A 21 -0.45 -9.67 -17.69
CA LYS A 21 -1.75 -9.01 -17.92
C LYS A 21 -2.93 -10.00 -17.98
N ASN A 22 -2.67 -11.28 -18.24
CA ASN A 22 -3.67 -12.34 -18.37
C ASN A 22 -3.91 -13.16 -17.08
N SER A 23 -3.30 -12.80 -15.94
CA SER A 23 -3.64 -13.42 -14.66
C SER A 23 -5.05 -13.02 -14.20
N LEU A 24 -5.75 -13.93 -13.52
CA LEU A 24 -7.05 -13.65 -12.91
C LEU A 24 -6.98 -12.41 -11.98
N LEU A 25 -5.85 -12.26 -11.28
CA LEU A 25 -5.58 -11.13 -10.39
C LEU A 25 -5.49 -9.79 -11.16
N SER A 26 -4.84 -9.79 -12.33
CA SER A 26 -4.65 -8.61 -13.17
C SER A 26 -5.96 -8.12 -13.78
N LYS A 27 -6.86 -9.02 -14.20
CA LYS A 27 -8.21 -8.68 -14.71
C LYS A 27 -9.11 -8.06 -13.64
N VAL A 28 -9.08 -8.59 -12.42
CA VAL A 28 -9.83 -8.03 -11.29
C VAL A 28 -9.28 -6.66 -10.92
N ALA A 29 -7.95 -6.51 -10.89
CA ALA A 29 -7.30 -5.22 -10.64
C ALA A 29 -7.69 -4.17 -11.68
N GLN A 30 -7.59 -4.47 -12.98
CA GLN A 30 -7.95 -3.54 -14.08
C GLN A 30 -9.41 -3.08 -14.02
N THR A 31 -10.31 -3.91 -13.50
CA THR A 31 -11.73 -3.54 -13.33
C THR A 31 -11.92 -2.51 -12.21
N ILE A 32 -11.06 -2.55 -11.19
CA ILE A 32 -11.13 -1.68 -10.01
C ILE A 32 -10.28 -0.42 -10.18
N THR A 33 -9.19 -0.47 -10.95
CA THR A 33 -8.28 0.66 -11.23
C THR A 33 -8.97 1.98 -11.61
N PRO A 34 -10.03 2.04 -12.46
CA PRO A 34 -10.67 3.32 -12.80
C PRO A 34 -11.24 4.07 -11.59
N VAL A 35 -11.55 3.38 -10.49
CA VAL A 35 -11.99 4.01 -9.24
C VAL A 35 -10.87 4.84 -8.61
N PHE A 36 -9.61 4.47 -8.83
CA PHE A 36 -8.44 5.15 -8.28
C PHE A 36 -7.85 6.22 -9.22
N LYS A 37 -8.41 6.40 -10.41
CA LYS A 37 -8.02 7.46 -11.35
C LYS A 37 -7.98 8.88 -10.75
N PRO A 38 -9.00 9.36 -10.00
CA PRO A 38 -8.93 10.70 -9.41
C PRO A 38 -7.84 10.85 -8.34
N MET A 39 -7.25 9.74 -7.89
CA MET A 39 -6.15 9.71 -6.95
C MET A 39 -4.77 9.64 -7.63
N GLY A 40 -4.74 9.64 -8.97
CA GLY A 40 -3.50 9.60 -9.77
C GLY A 40 -3.03 8.20 -10.17
N ILE A 41 -3.89 7.17 -10.05
CA ILE A 41 -3.60 5.82 -10.57
C ILE A 41 -4.25 5.68 -11.95
N GLU A 42 -3.43 5.76 -13.00
CA GLU A 42 -3.88 5.54 -14.38
C GLU A 42 -4.16 4.05 -14.67
N GLN A 43 -4.94 3.75 -15.72
CA GLN A 43 -5.41 2.40 -16.05
C GLN A 43 -4.29 1.42 -16.42
N ASP A 44 -3.20 1.94 -16.96
CA ASP A 44 -1.97 1.22 -17.28
C ASP A 44 -1.21 0.79 -16.01
N ASN A 45 -1.35 1.54 -14.91
CA ASN A 45 -0.79 1.20 -13.60
C ASN A 45 -1.72 0.27 -12.77
N TRP A 46 -2.18 -0.80 -13.39
CA TRP A 46 -2.88 -1.89 -12.69
C TRP A 46 -2.04 -2.56 -11.57
N PRO A 47 -0.68 -2.63 -11.60
CA PRO A 47 0.11 -3.19 -10.51
C PRO A 47 -0.07 -2.45 -9.18
N ALA A 48 -0.26 -1.13 -9.21
CA ALA A 48 -0.60 -0.36 -8.02
C ALA A 48 -1.92 -0.82 -7.38
N THR A 49 -2.91 -1.17 -8.21
CA THR A 49 -4.19 -1.70 -7.71
C THR A 49 -4.04 -3.09 -7.12
N VAL A 50 -3.17 -3.93 -7.69
CA VAL A 50 -2.83 -5.25 -7.09
C VAL A 50 -2.15 -5.08 -5.74
N GLY A 51 -1.22 -4.12 -5.63
CA GLY A 51 -0.56 -3.78 -4.35
C GLY A 51 -1.57 -3.36 -3.27
N ILE A 52 -2.59 -2.59 -3.62
CA ILE A 52 -3.68 -2.22 -2.69
C ILE A 52 -4.42 -3.47 -2.19
N ILE A 53 -4.74 -4.40 -3.09
CA ILE A 53 -5.48 -5.63 -2.74
C ILE A 53 -4.63 -6.54 -1.86
N THR A 54 -3.35 -6.75 -2.19
CA THR A 54 -2.46 -7.60 -1.39
C THR A 54 -2.15 -6.98 -0.03
N GLY A 55 -2.12 -5.65 0.05
CA GLY A 55 -1.87 -4.92 1.29
C GLY A 55 -2.94 -5.08 2.36
N ILE A 56 -4.18 -5.40 1.98
CA ILE A 56 -5.28 -5.62 2.94
C ILE A 56 -4.91 -6.73 3.94
N LEU A 57 -4.19 -7.75 3.46
CA LEU A 57 -3.74 -8.87 4.28
C LEU A 57 -2.58 -8.45 5.20
N ALA A 58 -1.58 -7.76 4.66
CA ALA A 58 -0.43 -7.26 5.43
C ALA A 58 0.22 -6.06 4.72
N LYS A 59 0.49 -4.99 5.47
CA LYS A 59 1.04 -3.74 4.90
C LYS A 59 2.45 -3.91 4.31
N GLU A 60 3.24 -4.86 4.79
CA GLU A 60 4.58 -5.13 4.27
C GLU A 60 4.59 -5.92 2.95
N VAL A 61 3.55 -6.70 2.71
CA VAL A 61 3.40 -7.50 1.49
C VAL A 61 3.21 -6.62 0.25
N VAL A 62 2.73 -5.38 0.44
CA VAL A 62 2.59 -4.38 -0.64
C VAL A 62 3.94 -4.15 -1.32
N VAL A 63 4.99 -3.95 -0.54
CA VAL A 63 6.30 -3.57 -1.05
C VAL A 63 6.90 -4.70 -1.90
N GLY A 64 6.90 -5.94 -1.38
CA GLY A 64 7.38 -7.11 -2.12
C GLY A 64 6.51 -7.46 -3.33
N THR A 65 5.19 -7.22 -3.27
CA THR A 65 4.30 -7.42 -4.42
C THR A 65 4.62 -6.42 -5.53
N LEU A 66 4.78 -5.14 -5.18
CA LEU A 66 5.10 -4.10 -6.16
C LEU A 66 6.50 -4.32 -6.74
N ASP A 67 7.48 -4.68 -5.93
CA ASP A 67 8.84 -5.00 -6.39
C ASP A 67 8.83 -6.13 -7.42
N SER A 68 8.14 -7.24 -7.14
CA SER A 68 8.01 -8.34 -8.10
C SER A 68 7.25 -7.96 -9.36
N LEU A 69 6.16 -7.19 -9.26
CA LEU A 69 5.36 -6.82 -10.42
C LEU A 69 6.05 -5.79 -11.31
N TYR A 70 6.66 -4.74 -10.73
CA TYR A 70 7.34 -3.71 -11.51
C TYR A 70 8.62 -4.24 -12.16
N SER A 71 9.39 -5.09 -11.48
CA SER A 71 10.56 -5.76 -12.08
C SER A 71 10.17 -6.71 -13.23
N SER A 72 9.02 -7.38 -13.12
CA SER A 72 8.51 -8.25 -14.20
C SER A 72 8.11 -7.44 -15.45
N ILE A 73 7.47 -6.28 -15.27
CA ILE A 73 6.99 -5.44 -16.39
C ILE A 73 8.14 -4.75 -17.12
N ASP A 74 9.18 -4.32 -16.41
CA ASP A 74 10.37 -3.75 -17.05
C ASP A 74 11.13 -4.79 -17.90
N THR A 75 11.00 -6.07 -17.56
CA THR A 75 11.54 -7.17 -18.36
C THR A 75 10.73 -7.44 -19.64
N GLU A 76 9.46 -7.02 -19.69
CA GLU A 76 8.58 -7.18 -20.88
C GLU A 76 8.69 -6.02 -21.88
N GLU A 77 9.06 -4.80 -21.44
CA GLU A 77 9.13 -3.61 -22.29
C GLU A 77 10.53 -3.35 -22.91
N GLY A 78 11.57 -4.01 -22.39
CA GLY A 78 12.88 -4.08 -23.02
C GLY A 78 12.98 -5.28 -23.96
N VAL A 79 13.14 -5.06 -25.27
CA VAL A 79 13.56 -6.10 -26.20
C VAL A 79 14.93 -6.63 -25.76
N ASN A 80 14.93 -7.72 -25.01
CA ASN A 80 16.01 -8.68 -25.00
C ASN A 80 15.39 -10.04 -24.74
N GLU A 81 15.46 -10.90 -25.75
CA GLU A 81 15.28 -12.34 -25.62
C GLU A 81 16.24 -12.87 -24.55
N SER A 82 15.82 -12.84 -23.29
CA SER A 82 16.36 -13.75 -22.30
C SER A 82 15.73 -15.10 -22.62
N LYS A 83 16.41 -15.85 -23.49
CA LYS A 83 16.30 -17.30 -23.54
C LYS A 83 16.23 -17.79 -22.09
N VAL A 84 15.18 -18.56 -21.79
CA VAL A 84 15.09 -19.37 -20.57
C VAL A 84 16.33 -20.26 -20.55
N SER A 85 17.40 -19.78 -19.93
CA SER A 85 18.54 -20.62 -19.60
C SER A 85 18.08 -21.50 -18.47
N GLU A 86 18.13 -22.79 -18.73
CA GLU A 86 18.01 -23.89 -17.78
C GLU A 86 18.55 -23.49 -16.41
N TYR A 87 17.67 -23.46 -15.40
CA TYR A 87 18.03 -23.11 -14.03
C TYR A 87 18.97 -24.18 -13.47
N SER A 88 20.27 -23.92 -13.51
CA SER A 88 21.29 -24.76 -12.89
C SER A 88 21.35 -24.45 -11.39
N LEU A 89 20.85 -25.37 -10.56
CA LEU A 89 20.88 -25.26 -9.09
C LEU A 89 22.29 -25.01 -8.54
N LYS A 90 23.32 -25.52 -9.24
CA LYS A 90 24.72 -25.38 -8.84
C LYS A 90 25.22 -23.94 -9.02
N ASP A 91 24.85 -23.31 -10.12
CA ASP A 91 25.29 -21.94 -10.42
C ASP A 91 24.54 -20.93 -9.55
N GLY A 92 23.24 -21.14 -9.33
CA GLY A 92 22.45 -20.35 -8.38
C GLY A 92 22.96 -20.45 -6.94
N LEU A 93 23.41 -21.65 -6.50
CA LEU A 93 23.95 -21.84 -5.16
C LEU A 93 25.34 -21.21 -4.98
N ILE A 94 26.21 -21.30 -6.00
CA ILE A 94 27.52 -20.64 -5.96
C ILE A 94 27.34 -19.11 -5.95
N GLN A 95 26.43 -18.59 -6.77
CA GLN A 95 26.11 -17.16 -6.80
C GLN A 95 25.56 -16.67 -5.46
N ALA A 96 24.66 -17.44 -4.83
CA ALA A 96 24.16 -17.15 -3.48
C ALA A 96 25.26 -17.21 -2.39
N LEU A 97 26.21 -18.14 -2.49
CA LEU A 97 27.33 -18.23 -1.54
C LEU A 97 28.34 -17.09 -1.72
N THR A 98 28.50 -16.55 -2.94
CA THR A 98 29.38 -15.40 -3.18
C THR A 98 28.82 -14.09 -2.65
N THR A 99 27.50 -13.94 -2.57
CA THR A 99 26.87 -12.71 -2.05
C THR A 99 26.86 -12.65 -0.52
N ILE A 100 26.87 -13.78 0.19
CA ILE A 100 26.88 -13.80 1.67
C ILE A 100 28.08 -13.05 2.27
N PRO A 101 29.36 -13.29 1.91
CA PRO A 101 30.49 -12.61 2.53
C PRO A 101 30.54 -11.11 2.22
N VAL A 102 30.05 -10.71 1.03
CA VAL A 102 29.96 -9.30 0.63
C VAL A 102 28.95 -8.57 1.50
N ASN A 103 27.73 -9.11 1.63
CA ASN A 103 26.68 -8.53 2.45
C ASN A 103 27.02 -8.59 3.96
N LEU A 104 27.75 -9.62 4.42
CA LEU A 104 28.20 -9.70 5.81
C LEU A 104 29.23 -8.62 6.14
N ASN A 105 30.16 -8.34 5.22
CA ASN A 105 31.16 -7.29 5.42
C ASN A 105 30.51 -5.90 5.49
N GLU A 106 29.49 -5.65 4.66
CA GLU A 106 28.68 -4.43 4.73
C GLU A 106 27.87 -4.35 6.03
N ALA A 107 27.25 -5.44 6.47
CA ALA A 107 26.53 -5.48 7.74
C ALA A 107 27.46 -5.27 8.96
N LEU A 108 28.70 -5.78 8.92
CA LEU A 108 29.71 -5.56 9.96
C LEU A 108 30.18 -4.09 9.99
N GLN A 109 30.32 -3.45 8.84
CA GLN A 109 30.67 -2.03 8.76
C GLN A 109 29.52 -1.15 9.30
N ASN A 110 28.27 -1.48 8.98
CA ASN A 110 27.09 -0.80 9.54
C ASN A 110 26.92 -1.03 11.05
N LEU A 111 27.40 -2.17 11.58
CA LEU A 111 27.42 -2.44 13.02
C LEU A 111 28.54 -1.66 13.74
N SER A 112 29.62 -1.32 13.03
CA SER A 112 30.74 -0.54 13.56
C SER A 112 30.50 0.98 13.60
N ASP A 113 29.52 1.48 12.85
CA ASP A 113 29.02 2.86 12.94
C ASP A 113 27.51 2.90 13.26
N PRO A 114 27.12 2.54 14.51
CA PRO A 114 25.72 2.50 14.92
C PRO A 114 25.06 3.88 15.06
N LEU A 115 25.82 4.97 14.87
CA LEU A 115 25.35 6.35 14.91
C LEU A 115 25.40 7.04 13.54
N GLY A 116 25.86 6.35 12.49
CA GLY A 116 25.83 6.83 11.10
C GLY A 116 26.59 8.14 10.88
N LEU A 117 27.65 8.39 11.65
CA LEU A 117 28.43 9.63 11.55
C LEU A 117 29.41 9.62 10.38
N GLY A 118 29.70 8.46 9.77
CA GLY A 118 30.45 8.35 8.53
C GLY A 118 29.72 8.94 7.30
N VAL A 119 28.39 9.11 7.37
CA VAL A 119 27.57 9.74 6.32
C VAL A 119 27.76 11.27 6.25
N LEU A 120 28.40 11.88 7.25
CA LEU A 120 28.62 13.33 7.28
C LEU A 120 29.86 13.78 6.49
N ASP A 121 30.75 12.86 6.09
CA ASP A 121 31.98 13.20 5.36
C ASP A 121 31.79 13.22 3.83
N ASP A 122 30.81 12.46 3.32
CA ASP A 122 30.50 12.40 1.89
C ASP A 122 29.16 13.08 1.58
N THR A 123 29.26 14.35 1.18
CA THR A 123 28.14 15.19 0.73
C THR A 123 27.62 14.76 -0.64
N HIS A 124 27.31 13.48 -0.89
CA HIS A 124 26.55 13.08 -2.07
C HIS A 124 25.64 11.85 -1.87
N SER A 125 24.37 12.20 -1.73
CA SER A 125 23.20 11.50 -2.28
C SER A 125 22.71 10.26 -1.54
N GLN A 126 21.57 10.44 -0.86
CA GLN A 126 20.26 9.76 -1.03
C GLN A 126 20.21 8.25 -1.41
N ALA A 127 21.18 7.71 -2.15
CA ALA A 127 21.33 6.31 -2.50
C ALA A 127 21.64 5.41 -1.29
N SER A 128 22.34 5.90 -0.26
CA SER A 128 22.70 5.07 0.91
C SER A 128 21.55 4.85 1.89
N ALA A 129 20.60 5.79 2.00
CA ALA A 129 19.38 5.62 2.81
C ALA A 129 18.35 4.68 2.17
N ALA A 130 18.47 4.42 0.86
CA ALA A 130 17.62 3.49 0.13
C ALA A 130 18.16 2.04 0.16
N ARG A 131 19.36 1.80 0.69
CA ARG A 131 19.93 0.44 0.82
C ARG A 131 19.57 -0.26 2.13
N SER A 132 19.18 0.49 3.17
CA SER A 132 18.76 -0.07 4.47
C SER A 132 17.35 -0.64 4.47
N GLN A 133 16.53 -0.28 3.48
CA GLN A 133 15.25 -0.90 3.19
C GLN A 133 15.45 -1.70 1.90
N GLU A 134 15.23 -3.00 1.95
CA GLU A 134 15.39 -4.01 0.87
C GLU A 134 14.42 -3.78 -0.29
N VAL A 135 14.40 -2.56 -0.82
CA VAL A 135 13.58 -2.09 -1.92
C VAL A 135 14.54 -1.38 -2.85
N SER A 136 14.84 -2.02 -3.97
CA SER A 136 15.81 -1.52 -4.93
C SER A 136 15.44 -0.09 -5.35
N THR A 137 16.45 0.78 -5.42
CA THR A 137 16.31 2.12 -5.99
C THR A 137 15.77 2.08 -7.42
N GLU A 138 15.99 0.97 -8.11
CA GLU A 138 15.39 0.62 -9.41
C GLU A 138 13.88 0.45 -9.34
N THR A 139 13.34 -0.33 -8.38
CA THR A 139 11.89 -0.49 -8.21
C THR A 139 11.19 0.83 -7.88
N PHE A 140 11.79 1.68 -7.03
CA PHE A 140 11.23 3.01 -6.77
C PHE A 140 11.30 3.93 -7.98
N GLY A 141 12.35 3.83 -8.81
CA GLY A 141 12.47 4.56 -10.07
C GLY A 141 11.40 4.14 -11.09
N ALA A 142 11.22 2.84 -11.28
CA ALA A 142 10.20 2.23 -12.13
C ALA A 142 8.77 2.51 -11.62
N MET A 143 8.60 2.62 -10.31
CA MET A 143 7.34 3.04 -9.70
C MET A 143 7.04 4.50 -10.07
N VAL A 144 7.96 5.44 -9.82
CA VAL A 144 7.75 6.87 -10.09
C VAL A 144 7.56 7.16 -11.58
N SER A 145 8.18 6.40 -12.49
CA SER A 145 7.99 6.56 -13.94
C SER A 145 6.60 6.12 -14.42
N ARG A 146 5.93 5.22 -13.69
CA ARG A 146 4.58 4.69 -13.99
C ARG A 146 3.47 5.42 -13.22
N PHE A 147 3.83 6.33 -12.31
CA PHE A 147 2.90 7.29 -11.73
C PHE A 147 3.01 8.63 -12.43
N ASP A 148 2.02 9.51 -12.25
CA ASP A 148 2.05 10.89 -12.73
C ASP A 148 3.07 11.74 -11.92
N GLY A 149 4.35 11.41 -12.12
CA GLY A 149 5.50 11.91 -11.40
C GLY A 149 5.51 11.59 -9.90
N LYS A 150 6.26 12.41 -9.16
CA LYS A 150 6.40 12.27 -7.70
C LYS A 150 5.06 12.47 -6.97
N ILE A 151 4.20 13.33 -7.51
CA ILE A 151 2.92 13.71 -6.87
C ILE A 151 1.96 12.51 -6.82
N GLY A 152 1.82 11.77 -7.93
CA GLY A 152 1.02 10.54 -7.97
C GLY A 152 1.52 9.46 -7.01
N ALA A 153 2.84 9.25 -6.96
CA ALA A 153 3.45 8.30 -6.04
C ALA A 153 3.22 8.66 -4.56
N PHE A 154 3.32 9.94 -4.20
CA PHE A 154 3.02 10.40 -2.83
C PHE A 154 1.55 10.23 -2.45
N ALA A 155 0.61 10.51 -3.37
CA ALA A 155 -0.80 10.29 -3.14
C ALA A 155 -1.10 8.81 -2.88
N TYR A 156 -0.51 7.92 -3.68
CA TYR A 156 -0.59 6.47 -3.50
C TYR A 156 -0.06 6.00 -2.13
N LEU A 157 1.09 6.50 -1.70
CA LEU A 157 1.63 6.19 -0.37
C LEU A 157 0.75 6.69 0.77
N LEU A 158 0.20 7.91 0.66
CA LEU A 158 -0.75 8.44 1.64
C LEU A 158 -1.97 7.53 1.81
N PHE A 159 -2.50 7.02 0.70
CA PHE A 159 -3.59 6.06 0.74
C PHE A 159 -3.19 4.75 1.43
N ILE A 160 -2.05 4.14 1.08
CA ILE A 160 -1.58 2.89 1.71
C ILE A 160 -1.35 3.05 3.22
N LEU A 161 -0.90 4.23 3.66
CA LEU A 161 -0.69 4.48 5.09
C LEU A 161 -2.02 4.57 5.84
N LEU A 162 -3.06 5.13 5.21
CA LEU A 162 -4.29 5.53 5.89
C LEU A 162 -5.50 4.59 5.63
N TYR A 163 -5.47 3.77 4.59
CA TYR A 163 -6.58 2.86 4.26
C TYR A 163 -6.71 1.69 5.27
N PHE A 164 -7.73 0.86 5.03
CA PHE A 164 -8.17 -0.32 5.78
C PHE A 164 -7.14 -0.87 6.82
N PRO A 165 -7.51 -0.94 8.12
CA PRO A 165 -6.65 -1.54 9.14
C PRO A 165 -6.55 -3.04 8.88
N CYS A 166 -5.32 -3.58 8.84
CA CYS A 166 -5.03 -4.96 8.44
C CYS A 166 -6.03 -6.00 8.96
N VAL A 167 -6.21 -7.12 8.23
CA VAL A 167 -7.21 -8.16 8.57
C VAL A 167 -7.17 -8.64 10.02
N ALA A 168 -5.99 -8.65 10.66
CA ALA A 168 -5.86 -9.00 12.07
C ALA A 168 -6.54 -7.98 13.00
N ALA A 169 -6.26 -6.68 12.82
CA ALA A 169 -6.87 -5.61 13.59
C ALA A 169 -8.38 -5.52 13.32
N PHE A 170 -8.79 -5.68 12.06
CA PHE A 170 -10.20 -5.71 11.69
C PHE A 170 -10.94 -6.91 12.29
N GLY A 171 -10.31 -8.08 12.33
CA GLY A 171 -10.87 -9.28 12.96
C GLY A 171 -11.11 -9.09 14.46
N ALA A 172 -10.18 -8.43 15.16
CA ALA A 172 -10.37 -8.05 16.56
C ALA A 172 -11.54 -7.06 16.72
N MET A 173 -11.59 -6.03 15.88
CA MET A 173 -12.64 -5.01 15.89
C MET A 173 -14.04 -5.61 15.69
N MET A 174 -14.19 -6.58 14.77
CA MET A 174 -15.45 -7.30 14.57
C MET A 174 -15.92 -8.04 15.82
N ARG A 175 -14.98 -8.59 16.59
CA ARG A 175 -15.29 -9.39 17.78
C ARG A 175 -15.64 -8.52 18.99
N GLU A 176 -15.09 -7.33 19.08
CA GLU A 176 -15.27 -6.41 20.22
C GLU A 176 -16.46 -5.45 20.04
N ILE A 177 -16.61 -4.86 18.85
CA ILE A 177 -17.59 -3.77 18.60
C ILE A 177 -18.81 -4.30 17.80
N GLY A 178 -18.68 -5.48 17.21
CA GLY A 178 -19.70 -6.10 16.37
C GLY A 178 -19.50 -5.83 14.89
N LYS A 179 -19.95 -6.78 14.05
CA LYS A 179 -19.68 -6.79 12.60
C LYS A 179 -20.15 -5.53 11.86
N THR A 180 -21.31 -4.99 12.25
CA THR A 180 -21.90 -3.80 11.61
C THR A 180 -21.05 -2.56 11.86
N TRP A 181 -20.67 -2.31 13.11
CA TRP A 181 -19.85 -1.16 13.48
C TRP A 181 -18.41 -1.29 13.02
N ALA A 182 -17.85 -2.49 13.02
CA ALA A 182 -16.53 -2.75 12.47
C ALA A 182 -16.47 -2.47 10.96
N LEU A 183 -17.46 -2.95 10.18
CA LEU A 183 -17.55 -2.67 8.74
C LEU A 183 -17.73 -1.18 8.46
N VAL A 184 -18.59 -0.48 9.23
CA VAL A 184 -18.76 0.97 9.11
C VAL A 184 -17.44 1.70 9.38
N GLY A 185 -16.70 1.32 10.42
CA GLY A 185 -15.40 1.91 10.74
C GLY A 185 -14.34 1.67 9.66
N ALA A 186 -14.26 0.45 9.14
CA ALA A 186 -13.29 0.10 8.11
C ALA A 186 -13.58 0.77 6.76
N LEU A 187 -14.85 0.82 6.36
CA LEU A 187 -15.29 1.53 5.15
C LEU A 187 -15.06 3.03 5.30
N TRP A 188 -15.35 3.58 6.47
CA TRP A 188 -15.15 5.01 6.72
C TRP A 188 -13.66 5.38 6.74
N ALA A 189 -12.79 4.58 7.36
CA ALA A 189 -11.34 4.80 7.31
C ALA A 189 -10.81 4.74 5.87
N THR A 190 -11.26 3.76 5.08
CA THR A 190 -10.87 3.63 3.66
C THR A 190 -11.39 4.80 2.83
N GLY A 191 -12.61 5.27 3.08
CA GLY A 191 -13.15 6.48 2.45
C GLY A 191 -12.33 7.72 2.79
N LEU A 192 -11.97 7.89 4.08
CA LEU A 192 -11.15 9.02 4.52
C LEU A 192 -9.76 9.01 3.87
N ALA A 193 -9.14 7.82 3.75
CA ALA A 193 -7.88 7.64 3.03
C ALA A 193 -8.00 8.04 1.55
N TYR A 194 -9.06 7.58 0.87
CA TYR A 194 -9.30 7.86 -0.53
C TYR A 194 -9.50 9.37 -0.80
N PHE A 195 -10.37 10.03 -0.01
CA PHE A 195 -10.60 11.47 -0.19
C PHE A 195 -9.39 12.31 0.18
N SER A 196 -8.64 11.93 1.22
CA SER A 196 -7.40 12.62 1.60
C SER A 196 -6.35 12.55 0.50
N ALA A 197 -6.10 11.36 -0.06
CA ALA A 197 -5.16 11.16 -1.14
C ALA A 197 -5.59 11.86 -2.44
N THR A 198 -6.89 11.83 -2.76
CA THR A 198 -7.48 12.54 -3.92
C THR A 198 -7.29 14.05 -3.81
N VAL A 199 -7.55 14.62 -2.62
CA VAL A 199 -7.33 16.06 -2.37
C VAL A 199 -5.85 16.41 -2.55
N PHE A 200 -4.93 15.60 -2.02
CA PHE A 200 -3.49 15.83 -2.17
C PHE A 200 -3.04 15.79 -3.64
N TYR A 201 -3.43 14.75 -4.38
CA TYR A 201 -3.10 14.61 -5.80
C TYR A 201 -3.62 15.80 -6.61
N GLN A 202 -4.87 16.19 -6.38
CA GLN A 202 -5.51 17.26 -7.13
C GLN A 202 -4.96 18.66 -6.80
N ILE A 203 -4.46 18.87 -5.58
CA ILE A 203 -3.70 20.08 -5.21
C ILE A 203 -2.37 20.12 -5.97
N GLY A 204 -1.66 18.99 -6.05
CA GLY A 204 -0.39 18.90 -6.78
C GLY A 204 -0.54 19.09 -8.30
N THR A 205 -1.64 18.59 -8.88
CA THR A 205 -1.97 18.69 -10.31
C THR A 205 -2.72 19.99 -10.68
N PHE A 206 -2.92 20.91 -9.74
CA PHE A 206 -3.68 22.15 -9.94
C PHE A 206 -3.17 23.02 -11.09
N ALA A 207 -1.87 22.98 -11.37
CA ALA A 207 -1.25 23.75 -12.45
C ALA A 207 -1.62 23.27 -13.87
N GLN A 208 -2.07 22.02 -14.04
CA GLN A 208 -2.32 21.43 -15.36
C GLN A 208 -3.80 21.52 -15.79
N HIS A 209 -4.76 21.34 -14.86
CA HIS A 209 -6.20 21.41 -15.16
C HIS A 209 -7.02 22.06 -14.03
N PRO A 210 -7.22 23.39 -14.01
CA PRO A 210 -7.79 24.09 -12.84
C PRO A 210 -9.30 23.83 -12.62
N ALA A 211 -10.09 23.64 -13.67
CA ALA A 211 -11.55 23.52 -13.54
C ALA A 211 -12.01 22.13 -13.03
N SER A 212 -11.42 21.05 -13.54
CA SER A 212 -11.70 19.69 -13.05
C SER A 212 -11.13 19.47 -11.65
N SER A 213 -9.97 20.08 -11.34
CA SER A 213 -9.35 20.02 -10.02
C SER A 213 -10.24 20.56 -8.91
N LEU A 214 -10.84 21.74 -9.13
CA LEU A 214 -11.71 22.39 -8.15
C LEU A 214 -12.98 21.58 -7.87
N LEU A 215 -13.55 20.91 -8.88
CA LEU A 215 -14.71 20.05 -8.71
C LEU A 215 -14.37 18.82 -7.86
N TRP A 216 -13.27 18.13 -8.14
CA TRP A 216 -12.87 16.95 -7.38
C TRP A 216 -12.46 17.28 -5.93
N ILE A 217 -11.75 18.41 -5.73
CA ILE A 217 -11.42 18.90 -4.38
C ILE A 217 -12.70 19.27 -3.64
N GLY A 218 -13.60 20.02 -4.27
CA GLY A 218 -14.86 20.44 -3.66
C GLY A 218 -15.75 19.27 -3.24
N VAL A 219 -15.90 18.27 -4.10
CA VAL A 219 -16.66 17.04 -3.81
C VAL A 219 -15.99 16.24 -2.69
N SER A 220 -14.67 16.02 -2.77
CA SER A 220 -13.93 15.24 -1.77
C SER A 220 -13.96 15.90 -0.39
N LEU A 221 -13.80 17.22 -0.34
CA LEU A 221 -13.86 17.99 0.89
C LEU A 221 -15.29 18.00 1.47
N SER A 222 -16.30 18.14 0.62
CA SER A 222 -17.71 18.07 1.03
C SER A 222 -18.05 16.71 1.63
N ILE A 223 -17.57 15.61 1.03
CA ILE A 223 -17.79 14.26 1.54
C ILE A 223 -17.03 14.04 2.85
N LEU A 224 -15.78 14.53 2.98
CA LEU A 224 -15.04 14.47 4.23
C LEU A 224 -15.76 15.21 5.35
N ILE A 225 -16.20 16.45 5.10
CA ILE A 225 -16.96 17.24 6.08
C ILE A 225 -18.28 16.54 6.43
N ALA A 226 -19.03 16.04 5.45
CA ALA A 226 -20.27 15.32 5.68
C ALA A 226 -20.04 14.05 6.53
N SER A 227 -18.97 13.30 6.26
CA SER A 227 -18.63 12.12 7.05
C SER A 227 -18.35 12.48 8.51
N ILE A 228 -17.53 13.51 8.78
CA ILE A 228 -17.25 14.01 10.14
C ILE A 228 -18.53 14.46 10.84
N ILE A 229 -19.41 15.20 10.15
CA ILE A 229 -20.70 15.66 10.69
C ILE A 229 -21.61 14.48 11.03
N MET A 230 -21.70 13.48 10.16
CA MET A 230 -22.51 12.28 10.37
C MET A 230 -22.12 11.55 11.67
N LEU A 231 -20.84 11.54 12.01
CA LEU A 231 -20.35 10.90 13.24
C LEU A 231 -20.59 11.75 14.46
N MET A 232 -20.38 13.06 14.37
CA MET A 232 -20.75 13.96 15.45
C MET A 232 -22.25 13.87 15.76
N TYR A 233 -23.08 13.71 14.73
CA TYR A 233 -24.52 13.55 14.90
C TYR A 233 -24.88 12.21 15.54
N THR A 234 -24.26 11.12 15.07
CA THR A 234 -24.48 9.77 15.62
C THR A 234 -23.98 9.67 17.07
N GLY A 235 -22.83 10.29 17.39
CA GLY A 235 -22.28 10.36 18.74
C GLY A 235 -23.13 11.20 19.70
N LYS A 236 -23.69 12.33 19.25
CA LYS A 236 -24.64 13.13 20.04
C LYS A 236 -25.93 12.36 20.36
N LYS A 237 -26.45 11.60 19.39
CA LYS A 237 -27.65 10.77 19.56
C LYS A 237 -27.41 9.61 20.55
N ALA A 238 -26.21 9.02 20.54
CA ALA A 238 -25.81 8.00 21.51
C ALA A 238 -25.64 8.55 22.94
N ASN A 239 -25.21 9.82 23.08
CA ASN A 239 -25.06 10.45 24.39
C ASN A 239 -26.41 10.70 25.11
N GLY A 240 -27.51 10.85 24.38
CA GLY A 240 -28.86 10.97 24.95
C GLY A 240 -29.43 9.67 25.54
N ASN A 241 -28.79 8.53 25.25
CA ASN A 241 -29.21 7.19 25.68
C ASN A 241 -28.27 6.56 26.72
N ARG A 242 -27.35 7.34 27.32
CA ARG A 242 -26.53 6.84 28.43
C ARG A 242 -27.43 6.59 29.64
N ILE A 243 -27.61 5.33 30.00
CA ILE A 243 -28.13 4.94 31.31
C ILE A 243 -27.20 5.61 32.33
N PRO A 244 -27.70 6.47 33.23
CA PRO A 244 -26.85 7.03 34.27
C PRO A 244 -26.26 5.86 35.04
N ILE A 245 -24.93 5.77 35.05
CA ILE A 245 -24.23 4.84 35.92
C ILE A 245 -24.48 5.38 37.32
N ILE A 246 -25.55 4.91 37.94
CA ILE A 246 -25.75 5.09 39.37
C ILE A 246 -24.61 4.29 39.96
N THR A 247 -23.53 4.97 40.32
CA THR A 247 -22.62 4.44 41.31
C THR A 247 -23.46 4.33 42.58
N GLU A 248 -24.11 3.19 42.80
CA GLU A 248 -24.66 2.84 44.10
C GLU A 248 -23.46 2.77 45.06
N SER A 249 -23.12 3.91 45.65
CA SER A 249 -22.22 4.03 46.78
C SER A 249 -22.89 3.53 48.06
N THR A 250 -23.73 2.49 47.98
CA THR A 250 -24.45 1.95 49.13
C THR A 250 -24.51 0.43 49.03
N CYS A 251 -23.33 -0.20 49.08
CA CYS A 251 -23.25 -1.60 49.48
C CYS A 251 -23.71 -1.69 50.95
N ARG A 252 -25.02 -1.87 51.16
CA ARG A 252 -25.65 -1.94 52.50
C ARG A 252 -25.55 -3.33 53.11
N HIS A 253 -24.80 -4.25 52.49
CA HIS A 253 -24.65 -5.67 52.89
C HIS A 253 -23.23 -6.21 52.67
N CYS A 254 -22.19 -5.41 52.94
CA CYS A 254 -20.92 -5.99 53.39
C CYS A 254 -21.05 -6.31 54.88
N LYS A 255 -21.55 -7.51 55.18
CA LYS A 255 -21.43 -8.15 56.49
C LYS A 255 -20.57 -9.40 56.33
#